data_AF-U5LBF9-F1
#
_entry.id   AF-U5LBF9-F1
#
_cell.length_a   1.000
_cell.length_b   1.000
_cell.length_c   1.000
_cell.angle_alpha   90.00
_cell.angle_beta   90.00
_cell.angle_gamma   90.00
#
_symmetry.space_group_name_H-M   'P 1'
#
loop_
_entity.id
_entity.type
_entity.pdbx_description
1 polymer ?
#
loop_
_entity_poly.entity_id
_entity_poly.type
_entity_poly.pdbx_seq_one_letter_code
_entity_poly.pdbx_strand_id
1 'polypeptide(L)'
;MINIFILAIFLIVNLLISKIYFKKNLNIPIKSKGILSKERKRGFQLAEAGIFVIFLYLHFFVLVEGYFPLFVRIAPIIGFFVLLNFNRGLELWMTDRDSKAYYHNWLAATIMSIFFAVLAAGQYL
;
A
#
# COMPACT_ATOMS: atom_id res chain seq x y z
N MET A 1 -11.67 16.76 14.39
CA MET A 1 -10.60 17.06 13.41
C MET A 1 -9.48 16.05 13.59
N ILE A 2 -9.40 15.00 12.76
CA ILE A 2 -8.19 14.18 12.69
C ILE A 2 -7.06 15.10 12.21
N ASN A 3 -6.12 15.36 13.09
CA ASN A 3 -5.08 16.36 12.88
C ASN A 3 -4.20 15.91 11.72
N ILE A 4 -4.23 16.65 10.60
CA ILE A 4 -3.35 16.45 9.43
C ILE A 4 -1.88 16.29 9.85
N PHE A 5 -1.49 16.90 10.97
CA PHE A 5 -0.20 16.74 11.63
C PHE A 5 0.13 15.30 12.04
N ILE A 6 -0.82 14.52 12.57
CA ILE A 6 -0.60 13.11 12.94
C ILE A 6 -0.30 12.29 11.69
N LEU A 7 -1.02 12.57 10.60
CA LEU A 7 -0.83 11.91 9.30
C LEU A 7 0.54 12.26 8.68
N ALA A 8 0.95 13.52 8.74
CA ALA A 8 2.25 13.98 8.26
C ALA A 8 3.41 13.35 9.06
N ILE A 9 3.29 13.29 10.40
CA ILE A 9 4.28 12.63 11.27
C ILE A 9 4.40 11.15 10.91
N PHE A 10 3.28 10.46 10.70
CA PHE A 10 3.28 9.05 10.30
C PHE A 10 3.97 8.84 8.95
N LEU A 11 3.73 9.72 7.97
CA LEU A 11 4.38 9.67 6.67
C LEU A 11 5.90 9.86 6.78
N ILE A 12 6.35 10.85 7.57
CA ILE A 12 7.76 11.16 7.78
C ILE A 12 8.49 10.01 8.48
N VAL A 13 7.94 9.48 9.57
CA VAL A 13 8.52 8.33 10.29
C VAL A 13 8.71 7.14 9.35
N ASN A 14 7.81 6.93 8.40
CA ASN A 14 7.91 5.84 7.44
C ASN A 14 8.96 6.04 6.35
N LEU A 15 9.09 7.25 5.83
CA LEU A 15 10.19 7.58 4.95
C LEU A 15 11.53 7.37 5.66
N LEU A 16 11.60 7.66 6.96
CA LEU A 16 12.78 7.41 7.79
C LEU A 16 13.03 5.92 8.02
N ILE A 17 12.01 5.10 8.33
CA ILE A 17 12.19 3.64 8.50
C ILE A 17 12.67 3.01 7.19
N SER A 18 12.03 3.33 6.07
CA SER A 18 12.41 2.79 4.76
C SER A 18 13.84 3.21 4.35
N LYS A 19 14.19 4.48 4.55
CA LYS A 19 15.46 5.04 4.06
C LYS A 19 16.63 4.86 5.02
N ILE A 20 16.39 4.91 6.33
CA ILE A 20 17.43 4.81 7.35
C ILE A 20 17.52 3.37 7.84
N TYR A 21 16.41 2.77 8.28
CA TYR A 21 16.48 1.46 8.92
C TYR A 21 16.71 0.33 7.90
N PHE A 22 15.88 0.23 6.85
CA PHE A 22 16.02 -0.84 5.87
C PHE A 22 17.21 -0.64 4.93
N LYS A 23 17.34 0.56 4.36
CA LYS A 23 18.40 0.81 3.37
C LYS A 23 19.78 1.04 4.00
N LYS A 24 19.88 1.82 5.08
CA LYS A 24 21.19 2.19 5.66
C LYS A 24 21.68 1.21 6.73
N ASN A 25 20.80 0.70 7.60
CA ASN A 25 21.24 -0.20 8.68
C ASN A 25 21.22 -1.68 8.28
N LEU A 26 20.23 -2.12 7.49
CA LEU A 26 20.06 -3.54 7.15
C LEU A 26 20.55 -3.91 5.74
N ASN A 27 21.04 -2.95 4.95
CA ASN A 27 21.47 -3.13 3.56
C ASN A 27 20.42 -3.85 2.69
N ILE A 28 19.13 -3.68 3.00
CA ILE A 28 18.04 -4.27 2.23
C ILE A 28 17.85 -3.43 0.97
N PRO A 29 17.99 -4.01 -0.24
CA PRO A 29 17.84 -3.26 -1.48
C PRO A 29 16.37 -2.93 -1.76
N ILE A 30 16.13 -1.73 -2.28
CA ILE A 30 14.83 -1.34 -2.82
C ILE A 30 14.69 -1.98 -4.20
N LYS A 31 13.92 -3.06 -4.30
CA LYS A 31 13.56 -3.70 -5.57
C LYS A 31 12.13 -3.31 -5.95
N SER A 32 11.99 -2.38 -6.88
CA SER A 32 10.71 -2.04 -7.50
C SER A 32 10.62 -2.70 -8.87
N LYS A 33 9.68 -3.63 -9.05
CA LYS A 33 9.38 -4.22 -10.36
C LYS A 33 8.06 -3.64 -10.86
N GLY A 34 8.08 -3.02 -12.04
CA GLY A 34 6.88 -2.48 -12.69
C GLY A 34 5.92 -3.58 -13.16
N ILE A 35 4.70 -3.20 -13.53
CA ILE A 35 3.68 -4.14 -14.05
C ILE A 35 4.20 -4.92 -15.27
N LEU A 36 4.98 -4.25 -16.13
CA LEU A 36 5.47 -4.79 -17.41
C LEU A 36 6.89 -5.38 -17.36
N SER A 37 7.50 -5.56 -16.19
CA SER A 37 8.82 -6.17 -16.15
C SER A 37 8.74 -7.63 -16.57
N LYS A 38 9.49 -7.99 -17.62
CA LYS A 38 9.48 -9.33 -18.26
C LYS A 38 9.81 -10.49 -17.32
N GLU A 39 10.47 -10.22 -16.20
CA GLU A 39 10.89 -11.21 -15.20
C GLU A 39 9.82 -11.53 -14.14
N ARG A 40 8.62 -10.94 -14.23
CA ARG A 40 7.57 -11.16 -13.22
C ARG A 40 6.76 -12.40 -13.52
N LYS A 41 6.36 -13.07 -12.45
CA LYS A 41 5.48 -14.25 -12.55
C LYS A 41 4.09 -13.78 -13.02
N ARG A 42 3.60 -14.35 -14.12
CA ARG A 42 2.30 -14.00 -14.73
C ARG A 42 1.14 -13.97 -13.73
N GLY A 43 1.11 -14.89 -12.77
CA GLY A 43 0.07 -14.92 -11.73
C GLY A 43 -0.01 -13.63 -10.90
N PHE A 44 1.14 -13.04 -10.53
CA PHE A 44 1.17 -11.79 -9.77
C PHE A 44 0.77 -10.59 -10.63
N GLN A 45 1.10 -10.60 -11.92
CA GLN A 45 0.65 -9.57 -12.87
C GLN A 45 -0.87 -9.61 -13.07
N LEU A 46 -1.44 -10.81 -13.22
CA LEU A 46 -2.88 -11.00 -13.33
C LEU A 46 -3.60 -10.57 -12.04
N ALA A 47 -3.02 -10.87 -10.87
CA ALA A 47 -3.54 -10.39 -9.60
C ALA A 47 -3.52 -8.86 -9.51
N GLU A 48 -2.44 -8.18 -9.93
CA GLU A 48 -2.40 -6.71 -9.99
C GLU A 48 -3.45 -6.13 -10.94
N ALA A 49 -3.64 -6.74 -12.11
CA ALA A 49 -4.69 -6.34 -13.05
C ALA A 49 -6.09 -6.52 -12.45
N GLY A 50 -6.36 -7.64 -11.78
CA GLY A 50 -7.61 -7.88 -11.08
C GLY A 50 -7.86 -6.88 -9.95
N ILE A 51 -6.85 -6.62 -9.12
CA ILE A 51 -6.88 -5.60 -8.07
C ILE A 51 -7.22 -4.22 -8.67
N PHE A 52 -6.63 -3.87 -9.82
CA PHE A 52 -6.90 -2.61 -10.50
C PHE A 52 -8.34 -2.51 -11.02
N VAL A 53 -8.88 -3.57 -11.60
CA VAL A 53 -10.28 -3.61 -12.07
C VAL A 53 -11.25 -3.46 -10.89
N ILE A 54 -11.02 -4.19 -9.80
CA ILE A 54 -11.83 -4.09 -8.57
C ILE A 54 -11.76 -2.66 -8.01
N PHE A 55 -10.57 -2.06 -7.98
CA PHE A 55 -10.38 -0.67 -7.58
C PHE A 55 -11.22 0.29 -8.41
N LEU A 56 -11.17 0.21 -9.74
CA LEU A 56 -11.93 1.08 -10.62
C LEU A 56 -13.44 0.94 -10.38
N TYR A 57 -13.93 -0.30 -10.26
CA TYR A 57 -15.34 -0.57 -9.98
C TYR A 57 -15.79 0.05 -8.66
N LEU A 58 -15.08 -0.23 -7.57
CA LEU A 58 -15.42 0.30 -6.24
C LEU A 58 -15.30 1.82 -6.18
N HIS A 59 -14.27 2.38 -6.82
CA HIS A 59 -14.08 3.82 -6.83
C HIS A 59 -15.19 4.53 -7.60
N PHE A 60 -15.58 4.00 -8.76
CA PHE A 60 -16.70 4.53 -9.53
C PHE A 60 -18.02 4.41 -8.76
N PHE A 61 -18.30 3.25 -8.16
CA PHE A 61 -19.49 3.02 -7.35
C PHE A 61 -19.63 4.07 -6.23
N VAL A 62 -18.56 4.29 -5.46
CA VAL A 62 -18.58 5.23 -4.33
C VAL A 62 -18.68 6.70 -4.78
N LEU A 63 -18.22 7.03 -5.99
CA LEU A 63 -18.36 8.37 -6.58
C LEU A 63 -19.78 8.63 -7.11
N VAL A 64 -20.43 7.62 -7.69
CA VAL A 64 -21.76 7.76 -8.32
C VAL A 64 -22.91 7.67 -7.32
N GLU A 65 -22.85 6.75 -6.36
CA GLU A 65 -23.96 6.54 -5.39
C GLU A 65 -23.98 7.56 -4.24
N GLY A 66 -22.95 8.39 -4.13
CA GLY A 66 -23.15 9.79 -3.81
C GLY A 66 -23.55 10.21 -2.39
N TYR A 67 -23.48 9.38 -1.34
CA TYR A 67 -23.65 9.85 0.06
C TYR A 67 -22.75 9.15 1.09
N PHE A 68 -21.55 8.73 0.68
CA PHE A 68 -20.63 8.10 1.61
C PHE A 68 -19.81 9.12 2.41
N PRO A 69 -19.45 8.82 3.68
CA PRO A 69 -18.48 9.60 4.43
C PRO A 69 -17.09 9.57 3.78
N LEU A 70 -16.25 10.58 4.05
CA LEU A 70 -14.95 10.76 3.39
C LEU A 70 -14.07 9.50 3.45
N PHE A 71 -14.02 8.79 4.59
CA PHE A 71 -13.19 7.60 4.75
C PHE A 71 -13.60 6.46 3.79
N VAL A 72 -14.90 6.31 3.50
CA VAL A 72 -15.41 5.33 2.54
C VAL A 72 -15.07 5.76 1.12
N ARG A 73 -15.09 7.07 0.81
CA ARG A 73 -14.70 7.59 -0.52
C ARG A 73 -13.24 7.35 -0.86
N ILE A 74 -12.36 7.43 0.12
CA ILE A 74 -10.92 7.20 -0.05
C ILE A 74 -10.52 5.72 0.14
N ALA A 75 -11.41 4.89 0.71
CA ALA A 75 -11.13 3.47 0.97
C ALA A 75 -10.70 2.68 -0.29
N PRO A 76 -11.32 2.86 -1.48
CA PRO A 76 -10.87 2.17 -2.69
C PRO A 76 -9.42 2.52 -3.06
N ILE A 77 -9.02 3.78 -2.92
CA ILE A 77 -7.66 4.23 -3.23
C ILE A 77 -6.66 3.60 -2.26
N ILE A 78 -6.94 3.67 -0.95
CA ILE A 78 -6.03 3.12 0.05
C ILE A 78 -5.97 1.60 -0.06
N GLY A 79 -7.12 0.93 -0.21
CA GLY A 79 -7.22 -0.51 -0.42
C GLY A 79 -6.45 -0.98 -1.65
N PHE A 80 -6.52 -0.24 -2.77
CA PHE A 80 -5.72 -0.52 -3.95
C PHE A 80 -4.22 -0.56 -3.64
N PHE A 81 -3.69 0.49 -2.98
CA PHE A 81 -2.27 0.52 -2.67
C PHE A 81 -1.85 -0.52 -1.62
N VAL A 82 -2.70 -0.82 -0.62
CA VAL A 82 -2.44 -1.88 0.35
C VAL A 82 -2.31 -3.23 -0.36
N LEU A 83 -3.31 -3.60 -1.18
CA LEU A 83 -3.31 -4.87 -1.91
C LEU A 83 -2.17 -4.96 -2.93
N LEU A 84 -1.89 -3.86 -3.64
CA LEU A 84 -0.78 -3.79 -4.59
C LEU A 84 0.57 -4.03 -3.91
N ASN A 85 0.85 -3.31 -2.83
CA ASN A 85 2.10 -3.45 -2.10
C ASN A 85 2.19 -4.82 -1.41
N PHE A 86 1.09 -5.34 -0.86
CA PHE A 86 1.07 -6.67 -0.28
C PHE A 86 1.39 -7.75 -1.32
N ASN A 87 0.76 -7.70 -2.50
CA ASN A 87 0.98 -8.64 -3.60
C ASN A 87 2.43 -8.60 -4.12
N ARG A 88 3.01 -7.41 -4.26
CA ARG A 88 4.43 -7.24 -4.65
C ARG A 88 5.39 -7.74 -3.58
N GLY A 89 5.08 -7.53 -2.31
CA GLY A 89 5.83 -8.09 -1.19
C GLY A 89 5.77 -9.62 -1.20
N LEU A 90 4.60 -10.20 -1.43
CA LEU A 90 4.41 -11.64 -1.57
C LEU A 90 5.22 -12.21 -2.74
N GLU A 91 5.20 -11.54 -3.91
CA GLU A 91 6.00 -11.95 -5.06
C GLU A 91 7.50 -12.01 -4.71
N LEU A 92 8.04 -10.93 -4.15
CA LEU A 92 9.45 -10.86 -3.76
C LEU A 92 9.79 -11.89 -2.68
N TRP A 93 8.90 -12.12 -1.71
CA TRP A 93 9.10 -13.13 -0.69
C TRP A 93 9.18 -14.55 -1.29
N MET A 94 8.41 -14.84 -2.34
CA MET A 94 8.42 -16.13 -3.02
C MET A 94 9.53 -16.28 -4.07
N THR A 95 10.03 -15.18 -4.65
CA THR A 95 11.04 -15.24 -5.73
C THR A 95 12.45 -14.93 -5.26
N ASP A 96 12.60 -14.13 -4.20
CA ASP A 96 13.89 -13.56 -3.77
C ASP A 96 13.85 -13.23 -2.27
N ARG A 97 13.60 -14.27 -1.47
CA ARG A 97 13.45 -14.17 -0.01
C ARG A 97 14.71 -13.65 0.68
N ASP A 98 15.88 -14.04 0.17
CA ASP A 98 17.17 -13.73 0.78
C ASP A 98 17.49 -12.24 0.71
N SER A 99 17.06 -11.56 -0.35
CA SER A 99 17.22 -10.10 -0.47
C SER A 99 16.45 -9.31 0.58
N LYS A 100 15.41 -9.91 1.19
CA LYS A 100 14.52 -9.24 2.16
C LYS A 100 13.82 -7.99 1.59
N ALA A 101 13.89 -7.74 0.29
CA ALA A 101 13.33 -6.55 -0.35
C ALA A 101 11.80 -6.43 -0.20
N TYR A 102 11.11 -7.56 0.06
CA TYR A 102 9.68 -7.60 0.35
C TYR A 102 9.27 -6.76 1.57
N TYR A 103 10.17 -6.53 2.54
CA TYR A 103 9.87 -5.70 3.71
C TYR A 103 9.52 -4.27 3.34
N HIS A 104 10.09 -3.70 2.28
CA HIS A 104 9.72 -2.35 1.86
C HIS A 104 8.26 -2.27 1.41
N ASN A 105 7.81 -3.27 0.65
CA ASN A 105 6.43 -3.32 0.17
C ASN A 105 5.45 -3.66 1.30
N TRP A 106 5.77 -4.63 2.16
CA TRP A 106 4.92 -4.94 3.31
C TRP A 106 4.88 -3.80 4.34
N LEU A 107 5.98 -3.08 4.54
CA LEU A 107 5.97 -1.88 5.35
C LEU A 107 4.99 -0.85 4.76
N ALA A 108 5.09 -0.55 3.45
CA ALA A 108 4.16 0.37 2.78
C ALA A 108 2.69 -0.06 2.96
N ALA A 109 2.38 -1.36 2.77
CA ALA A 109 1.04 -1.89 2.98
C ALA A 109 0.56 -1.73 4.43
N THR A 110 1.38 -2.12 5.42
CA THR A 110 1.07 -2.00 6.85
C THR A 110 0.78 -0.55 7.24
N ILE A 111 1.58 0.39 6.77
CA ILE A 111 1.40 1.82 7.05
C ILE A 111 0.07 2.32 6.51
N MET A 112 -0.22 2.00 5.25
CA MET A 112 -1.44 2.44 4.61
C MET A 112 -2.67 1.85 5.30
N SER A 113 -2.58 0.61 5.80
CA SER A 113 -3.61 0.00 6.64
C SER A 113 -3.79 0.72 7.98
N ILE A 114 -2.70 1.09 8.67
CA ILE A 114 -2.77 1.86 9.92
C ILE A 114 -3.37 3.24 9.67
N PHE A 115 -2.93 3.92 8.60
CA PHE A 115 -3.46 5.20 8.18
C PHE A 115 -4.97 5.14 7.94
N PHE A 116 -5.43 4.10 7.24
CA PHE A 116 -6.86 3.88 7.00
C PHE A 116 -7.62 3.62 8.32
N ALA A 117 -7.08 2.78 9.20
CA ALA A 117 -7.70 2.48 10.49
C ALA A 117 -7.84 3.73 11.37
N VAL A 118 -6.82 4.59 11.42
CA VAL A 118 -6.88 5.86 12.15
C VAL A 118 -7.93 6.81 11.56
N LEU A 119 -7.99 6.92 10.23
CA LEU A 119 -9.00 7.72 9.55
C LEU A 119 -10.43 7.23 9.80
N ALA A 120 -10.63 5.91 9.80
CA ALA A 120 -11.92 5.30 10.09
C ALA A 120 -12.31 5.50 11.57
N ALA A 121 -11.37 5.29 12.50
CA ALA A 121 -11.61 5.45 13.94
C ALA A 121 -11.94 6.90 14.34
N GLY A 122 -11.27 7.89 13.76
CA GLY A 122 -11.52 9.29 14.07
C GLY A 122 -12.79 9.88 13.47
N GLN A 123 -13.64 9.08 12.81
CA GLN A 123 -15.03 9.45 12.54
C GLN A 123 -16.00 9.11 13.69
N TYR A 124 -15.62 8.17 14.56
CA TYR A 124 -16.42 7.76 15.71
C TYR A 124 -16.04 8.53 17.00
N LEU A 125 -15.11 9.48 16.90
CA LEU A 125 -14.64 10.40 17.96
C LEU A 125 -15.04 11.83 17.61
#